data_AF-A0AAJ3R0S4-F1
#
_entry.id   AF-A0AAJ3R0S4-F1
#
_cell.length_a   1.000
_cell.length_b   1.000
_cell.length_c   1.000
_cell.angle_alpha   90.00
_cell.angle_beta   90.00
_cell.angle_gamma   90.00
#
_symmetry.space_group_name_H-M   'P 1'
#
loop_
_entity.id
_entity.type
_entity.pdbx_description
1 polymer ?
#
loop_
_entity_poly.entity_id
_entity_poly.type
_entity_poly.pdbx_seq_one_letter_code
_entity_poly.pdbx_strand_id
1 'polypeptide(L)'
;MTVYYVNSVTGSDYNSGTGESSAFATLSAVEALKLNPGDSVLLAAGSVFNEQFDLKYSGTVSAPITIGSYGIGDAPVIHSSNNGIHGSKASNIIVENIKIADTGANAIYAGSVSNWIVRNVEVSNTGLAGKAGSLSFQSSQNITIENSTLTGVHGDGIWMDKVKGVTLVNNTVTNSQGSVADAIQLNNSSNILIKDNHLEQTETNSAKGVLVLIRAQDAVVEGNTLIGGGFGLSAQAGTNIAIHDNDISGYGGYSWSYGIGLGDSGDAKNYDISGNYLHDGVYGVLVSAVGNPAYLRENIIVHDNVFDDLTASALKVDRPASGSFYDNVIDSSVSTLTMPAAIAAQNTFSIGENKTLEQAQAELDSAAGSASGDTSSSNEQVSSPAPSVETPAATVPAAVVPKIAAVHDSLKISTDTGSAYHGNLLENDNASNGTILLRRFGDSAVDKHGLTLTGKYGVIHVESDGDYSYTVDAAKLAGLSGKVSEFFQYKISDGASHIDTDSLSVSINVDAFHGSHASYVLA
;
A
#
# COMPACT_ATOMS: atom_id res chain seq x y z
N MET A 1 -6.97 -11.84 36.23
CA MET A 1 -7.40 -10.74 35.35
C MET A 1 -7.89 -9.61 36.22
N THR A 2 -7.04 -8.62 36.33
CA THR A 2 -7.31 -7.33 36.96
C THR A 2 -7.17 -6.25 35.90
N VAL A 3 -8.05 -5.26 35.93
CA VAL A 3 -7.93 -4.05 35.11
C VAL A 3 -7.36 -2.95 35.99
N TYR A 4 -6.24 -2.39 35.57
CA TYR A 4 -5.60 -1.24 36.19
C TYR A 4 -5.85 0.00 35.34
N TYR A 5 -6.34 1.06 35.96
CA TYR A 5 -6.63 2.34 35.34
C TYR A 5 -5.54 3.33 35.71
N VAL A 6 -5.05 4.09 34.73
CA VAL A 6 -4.05 5.13 34.92
C VAL A 6 -4.57 6.43 34.31
N ASN A 7 -4.50 7.52 35.07
CA ASN A 7 -4.94 8.84 34.65
C ASN A 7 -3.97 9.89 35.21
N SER A 8 -3.18 10.52 34.34
CA SER A 8 -2.18 11.49 34.81
C SER A 8 -2.77 12.83 35.27
N VAL A 9 -4.06 13.07 35.02
CA VAL A 9 -4.76 14.31 35.39
C VAL A 9 -5.47 14.19 36.74
N THR A 10 -6.15 13.07 36.99
CA THR A 10 -7.00 12.89 38.19
C THR A 10 -6.60 11.71 39.08
N GLY A 11 -5.64 10.89 38.65
CA GLY A 11 -5.19 9.73 39.40
C GLY A 11 -4.34 10.06 40.62
N SER A 12 -4.06 9.04 41.43
CA SER A 12 -3.10 9.12 42.54
C SER A 12 -2.41 7.77 42.73
N ASP A 13 -1.09 7.78 42.92
CA ASP A 13 -0.33 6.53 43.12
C ASP A 13 -0.58 5.88 44.50
N TYR A 14 -1.35 6.53 45.37
CA TYR A 14 -1.89 5.95 46.61
C TYR A 14 -3.18 5.16 46.40
N ASN A 15 -3.81 5.27 45.23
CA ASN A 15 -5.02 4.52 44.90
C ASN A 15 -4.68 3.05 44.61
N SER A 16 -5.70 2.17 44.62
CA SER A 16 -5.52 0.77 44.22
C SER A 16 -5.31 0.57 42.71
N GLY A 17 -5.68 1.57 41.89
CA GLY A 17 -5.67 1.48 40.42
C GLY A 17 -6.77 0.62 39.83
N THR A 18 -7.60 -0.05 40.63
CA THR A 18 -8.57 -1.07 40.18
C THR A 18 -9.96 -0.54 39.83
N GLY A 19 -10.07 0.77 39.61
CA GLY A 19 -11.30 1.43 39.17
C GLY A 19 -11.00 2.83 38.64
N GLU A 20 -11.83 3.33 37.73
CA GLU A 20 -11.62 4.63 37.06
C GLU A 20 -11.51 5.80 38.06
N SER A 21 -12.39 5.84 39.07
CA SER A 21 -12.36 6.88 40.12
C SER A 21 -11.24 6.69 41.15
N SER A 22 -10.45 5.61 41.02
CA SER A 22 -9.32 5.27 41.87
C SER A 22 -8.12 4.85 41.00
N ALA A 23 -7.92 5.52 39.88
CA ALA A 23 -6.81 5.27 38.96
C ALA A 23 -5.45 5.63 39.59
N PHE A 24 -4.39 4.97 39.16
CA PHE A 24 -3.02 5.43 39.39
C PHE A 24 -2.76 6.75 38.64
N ALA A 25 -1.78 7.54 39.10
CA ALA A 25 -1.35 8.74 38.38
C ALA A 25 -0.26 8.44 37.35
N THR A 26 0.62 7.46 37.62
CA THR A 26 1.82 7.19 36.82
C THR A 26 1.89 5.75 36.29
N LEU A 27 2.63 5.56 35.19
CA LEU A 27 3.04 4.25 34.67
C LEU A 27 4.02 3.58 35.65
N SER A 28 4.87 4.35 36.33
CA SER A 28 5.76 3.86 37.39
C SER A 28 5.01 3.11 38.50
N ALA A 29 3.79 3.54 38.87
CA ALA A 29 2.96 2.82 39.84
C ALA A 29 2.52 1.45 39.32
N VAL A 30 2.20 1.35 38.02
CA VAL A 30 1.88 0.07 37.37
C VAL A 30 3.10 -0.84 37.29
N GLU A 31 4.28 -0.29 37.00
CA GLU A 31 5.52 -1.06 36.96
C GLU A 31 5.95 -1.69 38.30
N ALA A 32 5.49 -1.11 39.41
CA ALA A 32 5.70 -1.66 40.74
C ALA A 32 4.81 -2.89 41.01
N LEU A 33 3.78 -3.10 40.19
CA LEU A 33 2.92 -4.27 40.27
C LEU A 33 3.56 -5.48 39.60
N LYS A 34 3.11 -6.66 40.03
CA LYS A 34 3.32 -7.91 39.30
C LYS A 34 2.09 -8.18 38.42
N LEU A 35 2.14 -7.73 37.17
CA LEU A 35 1.12 -8.05 36.18
C LEU A 35 1.10 -9.56 35.93
N ASN A 36 -0.11 -10.12 35.85
CA ASN A 36 -0.37 -11.53 35.60
C ASN A 36 -1.02 -11.72 34.22
N PRO A 37 -0.99 -12.94 33.65
CA PRO A 37 -1.72 -13.24 32.44
C PRO A 37 -3.20 -12.82 32.50
N GLY A 38 -3.63 -12.13 31.44
CA GLY A 38 -4.97 -11.56 31.28
C GLY A 38 -5.16 -10.20 31.94
N ASP A 39 -4.18 -9.65 32.67
CA ASP A 39 -4.32 -8.31 33.25
C ASP A 39 -4.33 -7.23 32.15
N SER A 40 -5.02 -6.12 32.41
CA SER A 40 -5.10 -4.97 31.50
C SER A 40 -4.63 -3.70 32.20
N VAL A 41 -3.93 -2.83 31.48
CA VAL A 41 -3.54 -1.48 31.90
C VAL A 41 -4.19 -0.51 30.92
N LEU A 42 -5.18 0.24 31.39
CA LEU A 42 -5.94 1.18 30.59
C LEU A 42 -5.56 2.62 30.93
N LEU A 43 -5.12 3.37 29.92
CA LEU A 43 -4.70 4.75 30.03
C LEU A 43 -5.86 5.69 29.69
N ALA A 44 -6.13 6.70 30.51
CA ALA A 44 -7.30 7.57 30.32
C ALA A 44 -7.11 8.49 29.13
N ALA A 45 -8.12 8.60 28.26
CA ALA A 45 -8.17 9.58 27.17
C ALA A 45 -7.82 11.00 27.67
N GLY A 46 -7.02 11.73 26.89
CA GLY A 46 -6.48 13.05 27.23
C GLY A 46 -5.33 13.04 28.26
N SER A 47 -4.90 11.88 28.78
CA SER A 47 -3.72 11.81 29.64
C SER A 47 -2.43 11.90 28.84
N VAL A 48 -1.45 12.59 29.41
CA VAL A 48 -0.06 12.58 28.94
C VAL A 48 0.84 12.02 30.03
N PHE A 49 1.63 11.00 29.70
CA PHE A 49 2.60 10.36 30.59
C PHE A 49 4.01 10.69 30.13
N ASN A 50 4.83 11.29 31.00
CA ASN A 50 6.18 11.74 30.66
C ASN A 50 7.25 10.79 31.24
N GLU A 51 7.11 9.50 30.95
CA GLU A 51 7.99 8.43 31.43
C GLU A 51 8.02 7.26 30.42
N GLN A 52 9.08 6.45 30.47
CA GLN A 52 9.12 5.17 29.77
C GLN A 52 8.24 4.16 30.51
N PHE A 53 7.60 3.25 29.77
CA PHE A 53 6.87 2.12 30.33
C PHE A 53 7.60 0.80 30.10
N ASP A 54 8.15 0.21 31.17
CA ASP A 54 8.86 -1.07 31.15
C ASP A 54 7.92 -2.26 31.41
N LEU A 55 7.64 -3.04 30.37
CA LEU A 55 6.87 -4.28 30.46
C LEU A 55 7.78 -5.44 30.88
N LYS A 56 7.62 -5.89 32.14
CA LYS A 56 8.49 -6.87 32.80
C LYS A 56 7.90 -8.28 32.88
N TYR A 57 6.60 -8.41 32.65
CA TYR A 57 5.86 -9.66 32.85
C TYR A 57 5.17 -10.10 31.57
N SER A 58 4.97 -11.41 31.44
CA SER A 58 4.35 -12.01 30.27
C SER A 58 2.90 -12.39 30.56
N GLY A 59 2.05 -12.25 29.54
CA GLY A 59 0.78 -12.97 29.50
C GLY A 59 0.97 -14.43 29.08
N THR A 60 -0.13 -15.06 28.70
CA THR A 60 -0.15 -16.32 27.94
C THR A 60 -0.86 -16.12 26.61
N VAL A 61 -0.70 -17.05 25.67
CA VAL A 61 -1.40 -17.00 24.37
C VAL A 61 -2.92 -16.85 24.55
N SER A 62 -3.51 -17.52 25.54
CA SER A 62 -4.95 -17.45 25.84
C SER A 62 -5.35 -16.29 26.75
N ALA A 63 -4.40 -15.59 27.35
CA ALA A 63 -4.62 -14.49 28.29
C ALA A 63 -3.45 -13.50 28.21
N PRO A 64 -3.34 -12.73 27.12
CA PRO A 64 -2.29 -11.73 26.98
C PRO A 64 -2.44 -10.62 28.02
N ILE A 65 -1.35 -9.90 28.31
CA ILE A 65 -1.43 -8.64 29.03
C ILE A 65 -1.74 -7.54 28.01
N THR A 66 -2.74 -6.71 28.29
CA THR A 66 -3.20 -5.66 27.36
C THR A 66 -2.87 -4.29 27.91
N ILE A 67 -2.21 -3.46 27.09
CA ILE A 67 -2.00 -2.04 27.33
C ILE A 67 -2.92 -1.30 26.36
N GLY A 68 -3.90 -0.59 26.89
CA GLY A 68 -4.96 0.04 26.11
C GLY A 68 -5.34 1.42 26.62
N SER A 69 -6.47 1.93 26.13
CA SER A 69 -7.05 3.19 26.59
C SER A 69 -8.47 3.01 27.15
N TYR A 70 -8.95 4.00 27.90
CA TYR A 70 -10.34 4.10 28.35
C TYR A 70 -10.81 5.57 28.37
N GLY A 71 -12.13 5.77 28.42
CA GLY A 71 -12.73 7.11 28.40
C GLY A 71 -12.98 7.63 26.98
N ILE A 72 -13.39 8.89 26.87
CA ILE A 72 -13.74 9.56 25.61
C ILE A 72 -12.83 10.76 25.44
N GLY A 73 -12.32 10.97 24.22
CA GLY A 73 -11.50 12.11 23.86
C GLY A 73 -10.24 11.67 23.10
N ASP A 74 -9.25 12.55 23.09
CA ASP A 74 -7.96 12.29 22.44
C ASP A 74 -7.27 11.05 23.04
N ALA A 75 -6.55 10.31 22.21
CA ALA A 75 -5.80 9.13 22.65
C ALA A 75 -4.82 9.50 23.77
N PRO A 76 -4.67 8.66 24.82
CA PRO A 76 -3.63 8.86 25.82
C PRO A 76 -2.25 8.81 25.16
N VAL A 77 -1.35 9.68 25.62
CA VAL A 77 -0.03 9.86 25.01
C VAL A 77 1.08 9.45 25.97
N ILE A 78 2.02 8.63 25.50
CA ILE A 78 3.28 8.33 26.19
C ILE A 78 4.41 9.15 25.54
N HIS A 79 5.06 10.00 26.33
CA HIS A 79 6.29 10.73 26.02
C HIS A 79 7.46 10.21 26.85
N SER A 80 8.66 10.14 26.28
CA SER A 80 9.82 9.61 27.01
C SER A 80 11.14 10.12 26.47
N SER A 81 12.11 10.43 27.34
CA SER A 81 13.48 10.70 26.92
C SER A 81 14.27 9.44 26.49
N ASN A 82 13.67 8.25 26.64
CA ASN A 82 14.18 6.96 26.20
C ASN A 82 13.17 6.31 25.23
N ASN A 83 12.88 5.02 25.39
CA ASN A 83 11.81 4.41 24.63
C ASN A 83 10.46 4.83 25.23
N GLY A 84 9.39 4.85 24.43
CA GLY A 84 8.02 4.97 24.95
C GLY A 84 7.65 3.73 25.77
N ILE A 85 7.60 2.58 25.11
CA ILE A 85 7.44 1.27 25.72
C ILE A 85 8.70 0.44 25.49
N HIS A 86 9.15 -0.24 26.55
CA HIS A 86 10.28 -1.16 26.48
C HIS A 86 9.88 -2.54 27.01
N GLY A 87 10.12 -3.58 26.22
CA GLY A 87 9.80 -4.96 26.57
C GLY A 87 10.95 -5.91 26.29
N SER A 88 11.64 -6.39 27.33
CA SER A 88 12.65 -7.44 27.18
C SER A 88 12.18 -8.72 27.84
N LYS A 89 12.08 -9.81 27.08
CA LYS A 89 11.63 -11.14 27.56
C LYS A 89 10.21 -11.18 28.15
N ALA A 90 9.41 -10.13 27.92
CA ALA A 90 7.98 -10.11 28.21
C ALA A 90 7.21 -10.53 26.95
N SER A 91 6.43 -11.60 26.99
CA SER A 91 5.70 -12.17 25.85
C SER A 91 4.18 -12.13 26.05
N ASN A 92 3.42 -12.32 24.97
CA ASN A 92 1.95 -12.30 24.96
C ASN A 92 1.43 -10.94 25.44
N ILE A 93 1.80 -9.89 24.70
CA ILE A 93 1.47 -8.49 24.97
C ILE A 93 0.63 -7.94 23.82
N ILE A 94 -0.43 -7.21 24.16
CA ILE A 94 -1.19 -6.39 23.22
C ILE A 94 -0.99 -4.92 23.60
N VAL A 95 -0.63 -4.08 22.65
CA VAL A 95 -0.60 -2.63 22.78
C VAL A 95 -1.60 -2.06 21.78
N GLU A 96 -2.60 -1.31 22.26
CA GLU A 96 -3.69 -0.84 21.40
C GLU A 96 -4.27 0.52 21.76
N ASN A 97 -4.77 1.24 20.76
CA ASN A 97 -5.59 2.46 20.93
C ASN A 97 -4.92 3.56 21.77
N ILE A 98 -3.60 3.72 21.63
CA ILE A 98 -2.80 4.74 22.31
C ILE A 98 -1.91 5.49 21.31
N LYS A 99 -1.40 6.65 21.76
CA LYS A 99 -0.36 7.39 21.05
C LYS A 99 0.97 7.30 21.78
N ILE A 100 2.06 7.15 21.04
CA ILE A 100 3.43 7.26 21.56
C ILE A 100 4.14 8.35 20.78
N ALA A 101 4.59 9.39 21.47
CA ALA A 101 5.14 10.57 20.81
C ALA A 101 6.39 11.12 21.49
N ASP A 102 7.16 11.92 20.73
CA ASP A 102 8.28 12.70 21.22
C ASP A 102 9.29 11.86 22.04
N THR A 103 9.64 10.68 21.50
CA THR A 103 10.54 9.75 22.20
C THR A 103 12.00 10.01 21.86
N GLY A 104 12.87 9.97 22.88
CA GLY A 104 14.31 10.08 22.70
C GLY A 104 14.90 8.91 21.91
N ALA A 105 14.30 7.72 22.03
CA ALA A 105 14.62 6.49 21.30
C ALA A 105 13.37 5.95 20.57
N ASN A 106 13.14 4.63 20.60
CA ASN A 106 12.02 3.96 19.95
C ASN A 106 10.67 4.35 20.58
N ALA A 107 9.60 4.40 19.80
CA ALA A 107 8.26 4.34 20.37
C ALA A 107 8.05 3.03 21.13
N ILE A 108 8.40 1.90 20.49
CA ILE A 108 8.40 0.59 21.12
C ILE A 108 9.70 -0.13 20.79
N TYR A 109 10.41 -0.57 21.81
CA TYR A 109 11.50 -1.53 21.67
C TYR A 109 11.12 -2.84 22.36
N ALA A 110 11.21 -3.96 21.65
CA ALA A 110 11.10 -5.27 22.30
C ALA A 110 12.10 -6.32 21.81
N GLY A 111 12.72 -7.02 22.75
CA GLY A 111 13.80 -7.99 22.46
C GLY A 111 13.61 -9.32 23.16
N SER A 112 13.86 -10.43 22.46
CA SER A 112 13.67 -11.79 22.97
C SER A 112 12.23 -12.05 23.43
N VAL A 113 11.25 -11.57 22.67
CA VAL A 113 9.83 -11.66 23.01
C VAL A 113 9.07 -12.57 22.04
N SER A 114 7.88 -13.00 22.44
CA SER A 114 6.96 -13.72 21.56
C SER A 114 5.52 -13.22 21.67
N ASN A 115 4.75 -13.31 20.59
CA ASN A 115 3.32 -12.99 20.54
C ASN A 115 3.04 -11.55 20.99
N TRP A 116 3.59 -10.58 20.26
CA TRP A 116 3.25 -9.16 20.46
C TRP A 116 2.31 -8.71 19.35
N ILE A 117 1.27 -7.97 19.74
CA ILE A 117 0.35 -7.29 18.83
C ILE A 117 0.42 -5.80 19.12
N VAL A 118 0.73 -5.00 18.11
CA VAL A 118 0.62 -3.54 18.15
C VAL A 118 -0.47 -3.18 17.16
N ARG A 119 -1.58 -2.61 17.64
CA ARG A 119 -2.73 -2.31 16.77
C ARG A 119 -3.40 -0.99 17.08
N ASN A 120 -3.81 -0.25 16.06
CA ASN A 120 -4.43 1.08 16.25
C ASN A 120 -3.54 2.01 17.11
N VAL A 121 -2.23 1.99 16.86
CA VAL A 121 -1.27 2.83 17.59
C VAL A 121 -0.80 3.95 16.66
N GLU A 122 -0.87 5.18 17.18
CA GLU A 122 -0.28 6.34 16.53
C GLU A 122 1.13 6.58 17.10
N VAL A 123 2.10 6.72 16.21
CA VAL A 123 3.48 7.07 16.55
C VAL A 123 3.89 8.35 15.84
N SER A 124 4.43 9.31 16.58
CA SER A 124 4.93 10.56 16.02
C SER A 124 6.22 11.03 16.68
N ASN A 125 7.18 11.53 15.91
CA ASN A 125 8.39 12.19 16.43
C ASN A 125 9.25 11.29 17.34
N THR A 126 9.79 10.19 16.82
CA THR A 126 10.63 9.27 17.58
C THR A 126 12.10 9.36 17.16
N GLY A 127 13.00 8.83 17.99
CA GLY A 127 14.42 8.74 17.69
C GLY A 127 15.21 10.07 17.84
N LEU A 128 14.69 11.02 18.62
CA LEU A 128 15.18 12.41 18.66
C LEU A 128 16.52 12.59 19.37
N ALA A 129 16.84 11.78 20.37
CA ALA A 129 18.03 11.97 21.24
C ALA A 129 19.30 11.31 20.68
N GLY A 130 19.46 11.30 19.35
CA GLY A 130 20.54 10.58 18.66
C GLY A 130 20.41 9.06 18.74
N LYS A 131 19.25 8.54 19.16
CA LYS A 131 18.95 7.11 19.27
C LYS A 131 17.89 6.74 18.23
N ALA A 132 18.31 6.58 16.98
CA ALA A 132 17.40 6.30 15.87
C ALA A 132 16.51 5.07 16.11
N GLY A 133 15.24 5.15 15.71
CA GLY A 133 14.27 4.06 15.71
C GLY A 133 12.83 4.52 16.02
N SER A 134 11.88 3.67 15.68
CA SER A 134 10.47 3.83 16.06
C SER A 134 9.91 2.52 16.62
N LEU A 135 9.48 1.58 15.79
CA LEU A 135 9.04 0.25 16.25
C LEU A 135 10.14 -0.77 15.96
N SER A 136 10.77 -1.29 17.03
CA SER A 136 11.93 -2.18 16.92
C SER A 136 11.72 -3.52 17.62
N PHE A 137 11.90 -4.63 16.89
CA PHE A 137 11.81 -5.98 17.45
C PHE A 137 13.06 -6.84 17.13
N GLN A 138 13.65 -7.48 18.15
CA GLN A 138 14.88 -8.26 17.97
C GLN A 138 14.84 -9.65 18.59
N SER A 139 15.30 -10.66 17.83
CA SER A 139 15.40 -12.05 18.30
C SER A 139 14.07 -12.56 18.87
N SER A 140 12.98 -12.27 18.15
CA SER A 140 11.61 -12.40 18.63
C SER A 140 10.77 -13.33 17.74
N GLN A 141 9.55 -13.64 18.15
CA GLN A 141 8.65 -14.52 17.39
C GLN A 141 7.21 -14.02 17.40
N ASN A 142 6.47 -14.22 16.31
CA ASN A 142 5.05 -13.91 16.18
C ASN A 142 4.75 -12.45 16.57
N ILE A 143 5.21 -11.52 15.74
CA ILE A 143 5.03 -10.08 15.93
C ILE A 143 4.04 -9.59 14.87
N THR A 144 2.94 -9.01 15.34
CA THR A 144 1.91 -8.40 14.49
C THR A 144 1.89 -6.90 14.74
N ILE A 145 1.95 -6.12 13.67
CA ILE A 145 1.72 -4.68 13.68
C ILE A 145 0.61 -4.41 12.66
N GLU A 146 -0.52 -3.87 13.11
CA GLU A 146 -1.66 -3.63 12.24
C GLU A 146 -2.34 -2.28 12.49
N ASN A 147 -2.96 -1.71 11.45
CA ASN A 147 -3.80 -0.51 11.56
C ASN A 147 -3.11 0.65 12.29
N SER A 148 -1.80 0.78 12.14
CA SER A 148 -0.98 1.73 12.92
C SER A 148 -0.33 2.76 12.00
N THR A 149 -0.16 3.98 12.52
CA THR A 149 0.37 5.11 11.75
C THR A 149 1.65 5.63 12.40
N LEU A 150 2.73 5.72 11.62
CA LEU A 150 4.05 6.18 12.05
C LEU A 150 4.47 7.38 11.20
N THR A 151 4.72 8.52 11.85
CA THR A 151 5.14 9.77 11.21
C THR A 151 6.30 10.42 11.95
N GLY A 152 7.10 11.25 11.28
CA GLY A 152 8.18 12.02 11.92
C GLY A 152 9.24 11.14 12.60
N VAL A 153 9.47 9.94 12.10
CA VAL A 153 10.44 9.00 12.70
C VAL A 153 11.86 9.40 12.32
N HIS A 154 12.80 9.39 13.27
CA HIS A 154 14.23 9.41 12.98
C HIS A 154 14.83 8.00 13.12
N GLY A 155 15.31 7.41 12.02
CA GLY A 155 15.63 5.99 11.88
C GLY A 155 14.58 5.27 11.05
N ASP A 156 14.61 3.94 11.03
CA ASP A 156 13.57 3.17 10.33
C ASP A 156 12.23 3.27 11.05
N GLY A 157 11.14 3.29 10.28
CA GLY A 157 9.79 3.26 10.85
C GLY A 157 9.53 1.96 11.60
N ILE A 158 9.71 0.84 10.91
CA ILE A 158 9.66 -0.50 11.53
C ILE A 158 10.98 -1.20 11.24
N TRP A 159 11.70 -1.58 12.28
CA TRP A 159 12.93 -2.33 12.15
C TRP A 159 12.87 -3.65 12.92
N MET A 160 13.27 -4.74 12.27
CA MET A 160 13.34 -6.04 12.91
C MET A 160 14.63 -6.79 12.56
N ASP A 161 15.21 -7.50 13.54
CA ASP A 161 16.31 -8.45 13.32
C ASP A 161 16.00 -9.80 13.97
N LYS A 162 16.15 -10.88 13.20
CA LYS A 162 15.95 -12.27 13.67
C LYS A 162 14.55 -12.50 14.24
N VAL A 163 13.52 -12.07 13.51
CA VAL A 163 12.13 -12.29 13.91
C VAL A 163 11.51 -13.40 13.06
N LYS A 164 10.90 -14.40 13.71
CA LYS A 164 10.17 -15.48 13.03
C LYS A 164 8.67 -15.30 13.23
N GLY A 165 7.90 -15.22 12.15
CA GLY A 165 6.48 -14.87 12.20
C GLY A 165 6.34 -13.37 12.33
N VAL A 166 6.33 -12.68 11.19
CA VAL A 166 6.13 -11.22 11.09
C VAL A 166 4.86 -10.97 10.30
N THR A 167 3.98 -10.12 10.82
CA THR A 167 2.75 -9.71 10.14
C THR A 167 2.60 -8.20 10.24
N LEU A 168 2.74 -7.51 9.11
CA LEU A 168 2.59 -6.06 9.00
C LEU A 168 1.42 -5.78 8.05
N VAL A 169 0.27 -5.37 8.60
CA VAL A 169 -0.97 -5.24 7.81
C VAL A 169 -1.61 -3.87 7.97
N ASN A 170 -1.98 -3.21 6.88
CA ASN A 170 -2.75 -1.95 6.92
C ASN A 170 -2.09 -0.87 7.80
N ASN A 171 -0.77 -0.75 7.73
CA ASN A 171 -0.04 0.31 8.41
C ASN A 171 0.30 1.44 7.46
N THR A 172 0.44 2.64 8.03
CA THR A 172 0.93 3.82 7.32
C THR A 172 2.26 4.24 7.92
N VAL A 173 3.32 4.31 7.10
CA VAL A 173 4.64 4.81 7.53
C VAL A 173 5.08 5.89 6.55
N THR A 174 5.29 7.11 7.05
CA THR A 174 5.65 8.25 6.18
C THR A 174 6.94 8.94 6.62
N ASN A 175 7.80 9.18 5.63
CA ASN A 175 8.93 10.09 5.64
C ASN A 175 9.89 9.87 6.82
N SER A 176 10.32 8.62 7.01
CA SER A 176 11.37 8.27 7.98
C SER A 176 12.65 9.06 7.67
N GLN A 177 13.19 9.76 8.66
CA GLN A 177 14.36 10.63 8.54
C GLN A 177 15.63 9.93 9.02
N GLY A 178 16.76 10.23 8.40
CA GLY A 178 18.07 9.70 8.72
C GLY A 178 18.75 9.17 7.47
N SER A 179 20.08 9.32 7.36
CA SER A 179 20.83 8.99 6.15
C SER A 179 20.78 7.50 5.74
N VAL A 180 20.31 6.64 6.64
CA VAL A 180 20.18 5.19 6.45
C VAL A 180 18.76 4.69 6.74
N ALA A 181 17.78 5.59 6.82
CA ALA A 181 16.41 5.24 7.22
C ALA A 181 15.60 4.63 6.06
N ASP A 182 14.93 3.52 6.33
CA ASP A 182 13.90 2.92 5.49
C ASP A 182 12.49 3.13 6.10
N ALA A 183 11.42 2.93 5.35
CA ALA A 183 10.09 2.88 5.98
C ALA A 183 9.99 1.60 6.83
N ILE A 184 10.40 0.48 6.25
CA ILE A 184 10.47 -0.82 6.91
C ILE A 184 11.78 -1.52 6.55
N GLN A 185 12.49 -2.03 7.55
CA GLN A 185 13.65 -2.90 7.35
C GLN A 185 13.57 -4.17 8.20
N LEU A 186 13.55 -5.34 7.54
CA LEU A 186 13.56 -6.65 8.18
C LEU A 186 14.85 -7.41 7.84
N ASN A 187 15.58 -7.81 8.87
CA ASN A 187 16.85 -8.51 8.77
C ASN A 187 16.72 -9.92 9.35
N ASN A 188 17.28 -10.93 8.66
CA ASN A 188 17.37 -12.31 9.14
C ASN A 188 16.03 -12.90 9.63
N SER A 189 14.93 -12.44 9.05
CA SER A 189 13.57 -12.73 9.54
C SER A 189 12.89 -13.73 8.62
N SER A 190 11.88 -14.45 9.12
CA SER A 190 11.22 -15.51 8.34
C SER A 190 9.73 -15.63 8.63
N ASN A 191 8.97 -16.25 7.72
CA ASN A 191 7.51 -16.33 7.78
C ASN A 191 6.91 -14.92 7.88
N ILE A 192 7.14 -14.13 6.83
CA ILE A 192 6.85 -12.71 6.79
C ILE A 192 5.62 -12.48 5.90
N LEU A 193 4.65 -11.71 6.41
CA LEU A 193 3.56 -11.14 5.65
C LEU A 193 3.61 -9.62 5.78
N ILE A 194 3.73 -8.91 4.65
CA ILE A 194 3.63 -7.45 4.56
C ILE A 194 2.49 -7.17 3.58
N LYS A 195 1.36 -6.71 4.09
CA LYS A 195 0.13 -6.62 3.32
C LYS A 195 -0.61 -5.29 3.49
N ASP A 196 -1.10 -4.73 2.39
CA ASP A 196 -2.01 -3.57 2.36
C ASP A 196 -1.46 -2.34 3.12
N ASN A 197 -0.13 -2.17 3.18
CA ASN A 197 0.50 -1.02 3.86
C ASN A 197 0.70 0.15 2.89
N HIS A 198 0.63 1.38 3.43
CA HIS A 198 1.05 2.61 2.74
C HIS A 198 2.40 3.08 3.27
N LEU A 199 3.43 3.00 2.44
CA LEU A 199 4.81 3.29 2.81
C LEU A 199 5.36 4.40 1.92
N GLU A 200 5.75 5.53 2.52
CA GLU A 200 6.12 6.72 1.77
C GLU A 200 7.45 7.31 2.25
N GLN A 201 8.32 7.63 1.30
CA GLN A 201 9.65 8.23 1.50
C GLN A 201 9.91 9.33 0.45
N THR A 202 8.92 10.20 0.22
CA THR A 202 9.01 11.31 -0.74
C THR A 202 9.68 12.55 -0.13
N GLU A 203 9.48 12.77 1.18
CA GLU A 203 10.02 13.91 1.93
C GLU A 203 11.05 13.46 2.99
N THR A 204 11.95 12.56 2.59
CA THR A 204 13.03 12.05 3.44
C THR A 204 14.39 12.64 3.08
N ASN A 205 15.29 12.72 4.06
CA ASN A 205 16.72 12.95 3.83
C ASN A 205 17.54 11.65 3.70
N SER A 206 16.87 10.49 3.64
CA SER A 206 17.49 9.20 3.41
C SER A 206 17.80 8.96 1.94
N ALA A 207 18.95 8.33 1.68
CA ALA A 207 19.29 7.80 0.36
C ALA A 207 18.87 6.33 0.19
N LYS A 208 18.22 5.75 1.21
CA LYS A 208 17.74 4.36 1.21
C LYS A 208 16.34 4.29 0.61
N GLY A 209 15.64 3.16 0.79
CA GLY A 209 14.40 2.90 0.09
C GLY A 209 13.20 2.84 1.00
N VAL A 210 12.11 2.32 0.46
CA VAL A 210 10.84 2.22 1.18
C VAL A 210 10.83 0.95 2.02
N LEU A 211 11.01 -0.22 1.38
CA LEU A 211 10.95 -1.52 2.03
C LEU A 211 12.24 -2.32 1.80
N VAL A 212 12.84 -2.81 2.89
CA VAL A 212 14.06 -3.61 2.85
C VAL A 212 13.87 -4.94 3.56
N LEU A 213 14.18 -6.02 2.83
CA LEU A 213 14.30 -7.38 3.33
C LEU A 213 15.74 -7.86 3.11
N ILE A 214 16.45 -8.22 4.18
CA ILE A 214 17.80 -8.78 4.09
C ILE A 214 17.82 -10.17 4.71
N ARG A 215 18.18 -11.18 3.92
CA ARG A 215 18.19 -12.59 4.33
C ARG A 215 16.83 -13.06 4.84
N ALA A 216 15.76 -12.59 4.19
CA ALA A 216 14.40 -13.01 4.47
C ALA A 216 14.14 -14.44 3.98
N GLN A 217 13.29 -15.18 4.68
CA GLN A 217 12.88 -16.53 4.28
C GLN A 217 11.35 -16.65 4.36
N ASP A 218 10.72 -17.21 3.34
CA ASP A 218 9.27 -17.42 3.31
C ASP A 218 8.52 -16.11 3.55
N ALA A 219 8.67 -15.17 2.61
CA ALA A 219 8.08 -13.83 2.70
C ALA A 219 7.05 -13.61 1.60
N VAL A 220 5.93 -12.99 1.96
CA VAL A 220 4.89 -12.49 1.06
C VAL A 220 4.78 -10.97 1.27
N VAL A 221 4.93 -10.21 0.18
CA VAL A 221 4.72 -8.77 0.12
C VAL A 221 3.61 -8.51 -0.88
N GLU A 222 2.40 -8.17 -0.40
CA GLU A 222 1.21 -8.07 -1.25
C GLU A 222 0.34 -6.83 -1.02
N GLY A 223 -0.24 -6.26 -2.08
CA GLY A 223 -1.26 -5.19 -1.95
C GLY A 223 -0.75 -3.87 -1.38
N ASN A 224 0.57 -3.66 -1.27
CA ASN A 224 1.13 -2.48 -0.64
C ASN A 224 1.31 -1.32 -1.64
N THR A 225 1.26 -0.10 -1.14
CA THR A 225 1.65 1.11 -1.86
C THR A 225 3.00 1.62 -1.34
N LEU A 226 4.02 1.66 -2.21
CA LEU A 226 5.39 2.06 -1.90
C LEU A 226 5.77 3.27 -2.74
N ILE A 227 6.00 4.42 -2.11
CA ILE A 227 6.23 5.69 -2.82
C ILE A 227 7.55 6.31 -2.40
N GLY A 228 8.39 6.66 -3.37
CA GLY A 228 9.60 7.45 -3.13
C GLY A 228 10.86 6.63 -2.84
N GLY A 229 11.83 7.28 -2.18
CA GLY A 229 13.11 6.69 -1.83
C GLY A 229 14.10 6.51 -3.00
N GLY A 230 15.32 6.08 -2.67
CA GLY A 230 16.34 5.70 -3.64
C GLY A 230 16.00 4.39 -4.38
N PHE A 231 15.14 3.56 -3.79
CA PHE A 231 14.55 2.35 -4.37
C PHE A 231 13.22 2.03 -3.68
N GLY A 232 12.31 1.33 -4.35
CA GLY A 232 11.04 0.90 -3.77
C GLY A 232 11.25 -0.23 -2.74
N LEU A 233 11.51 -1.44 -3.24
CA LEU A 233 11.65 -2.67 -2.47
C LEU A 233 13.01 -3.34 -2.75
N SER A 234 13.81 -3.56 -1.71
CA SER A 234 15.06 -4.32 -1.80
C SER A 234 14.93 -5.64 -1.04
N ALA A 235 14.95 -6.78 -1.76
CA ALA A 235 14.82 -8.12 -1.19
C ALA A 235 16.11 -8.92 -1.38
N GLN A 236 17.13 -8.57 -0.59
CA GLN A 236 18.49 -9.07 -0.74
C GLN A 236 18.70 -10.39 -0.01
N ALA A 237 19.43 -11.31 -0.64
CA ALA A 237 19.85 -12.57 -0.06
C ALA A 237 18.71 -13.46 0.48
N GLY A 238 17.51 -13.38 -0.12
CA GLY A 238 16.31 -14.06 0.36
C GLY A 238 16.12 -15.46 -0.22
N THR A 239 15.21 -16.23 0.39
CA THR A 239 14.78 -17.54 -0.11
C THR A 239 13.26 -17.68 0.02
N ASN A 240 12.59 -18.10 -1.06
CA ASN A 240 11.13 -18.23 -1.13
C ASN A 240 10.42 -16.89 -0.85
N ILE A 241 10.56 -15.96 -1.80
CA ILE A 241 10.03 -14.60 -1.68
C ILE A 241 8.97 -14.39 -2.76
N ALA A 242 7.75 -14.07 -2.33
CA ALA A 242 6.66 -13.65 -3.21
C ALA A 242 6.42 -12.15 -3.05
N ILE A 243 6.45 -11.41 -4.16
CA ILE A 243 6.18 -9.97 -4.21
C ILE A 243 5.13 -9.78 -5.27
N HIS A 244 3.89 -9.54 -4.87
CA HIS A 244 2.81 -9.42 -5.83
C HIS A 244 1.78 -8.36 -5.55
N ASP A 245 1.10 -7.88 -6.60
CA ASP A 245 -0.01 -6.94 -6.47
C ASP A 245 0.34 -5.64 -5.70
N ASN A 246 1.60 -5.21 -5.74
CA ASN A 246 2.03 -3.96 -5.12
C ASN A 246 2.05 -2.81 -6.13
N ASP A 247 1.79 -1.61 -5.66
CA ASP A 247 1.98 -0.36 -6.37
C ASP A 247 3.29 0.30 -5.91
N ILE A 248 4.28 0.43 -6.80
CA ILE A 248 5.63 0.88 -6.48
C ILE A 248 6.01 2.03 -7.41
N SER A 249 6.18 3.22 -6.84
CA SER A 249 6.36 4.45 -7.63
C SER A 249 7.27 5.49 -7.00
N GLY A 250 7.64 6.49 -7.81
CA GLY A 250 8.38 7.67 -7.36
C GLY A 250 9.81 7.39 -6.86
N TYR A 251 10.34 6.19 -7.09
CA TYR A 251 11.68 5.81 -6.67
C TYR A 251 12.72 6.35 -7.65
N GLY A 252 13.79 7.00 -7.15
CA GLY A 252 14.71 7.67 -8.05
C GLY A 252 15.86 8.41 -7.38
N GLY A 253 16.34 9.47 -8.04
CA GLY A 253 17.48 10.26 -7.59
C GLY A 253 18.85 9.66 -7.93
N TYR A 254 18.89 8.40 -8.36
CA TYR A 254 20.12 7.72 -8.76
C TYR A 254 19.95 6.93 -10.06
N SER A 255 21.01 6.86 -10.86
CA SER A 255 21.03 6.04 -12.08
C SER A 255 20.94 4.53 -11.83
N TRP A 256 21.05 4.11 -10.57
CA TRP A 256 20.93 2.71 -10.15
C TRP A 256 19.59 2.38 -9.47
N SER A 257 18.70 3.35 -9.29
CA SER A 257 17.42 3.16 -8.60
C SER A 257 16.56 2.07 -9.24
N TYR A 258 15.77 1.37 -8.44
CA TYR A 258 14.92 0.27 -8.90
C TYR A 258 13.62 0.20 -8.08
N GLY A 259 12.57 -0.34 -8.69
CA GLY A 259 11.33 -0.60 -7.99
C GLY A 259 11.46 -1.86 -7.13
N ILE A 260 11.98 -2.95 -7.69
CA ILE A 260 12.31 -4.19 -6.96
C ILE A 260 13.75 -4.60 -7.25
N GLY A 261 14.56 -4.87 -6.22
CA GLY A 261 15.96 -5.26 -6.38
C GLY A 261 16.40 -6.43 -5.52
N LEU A 262 17.25 -7.30 -6.08
CA LEU A 262 17.76 -8.50 -5.40
C LEU A 262 19.15 -8.94 -5.90
N GLY A 263 19.84 -9.71 -5.06
CA GLY A 263 21.07 -10.46 -5.39
C GLY A 263 22.42 -9.77 -5.06
N ASP A 264 22.42 -8.53 -4.58
CA ASP A 264 23.64 -7.76 -4.29
C ASP A 264 24.34 -8.19 -3.00
N SER A 265 23.58 -8.61 -1.99
CA SER A 265 24.12 -8.87 -0.64
C SER A 265 24.11 -10.34 -0.21
N GLY A 266 23.96 -11.27 -1.16
CA GLY A 266 23.97 -12.71 -0.92
C GLY A 266 23.15 -13.51 -1.92
N ASP A 267 23.06 -14.81 -1.69
CA ASP A 267 22.31 -15.73 -2.54
C ASP A 267 20.80 -15.39 -2.53
N ALA A 268 20.22 -15.20 -3.71
CA ALA A 268 18.80 -15.01 -3.91
C ALA A 268 18.20 -16.24 -4.61
N LYS A 269 17.22 -16.89 -3.98
CA LYS A 269 16.62 -18.13 -4.49
C LYS A 269 15.09 -18.12 -4.41
N ASN A 270 14.44 -18.62 -5.45
CA ASN A 270 12.98 -18.80 -5.50
C ASN A 270 12.23 -17.48 -5.23
N TYR A 271 12.25 -16.60 -6.23
CA TYR A 271 11.49 -15.36 -6.20
C TYR A 271 10.36 -15.46 -7.21
N ASP A 272 9.17 -15.09 -6.77
CA ASP A 272 7.98 -14.90 -7.60
C ASP A 272 7.58 -13.43 -7.51
N ILE A 273 7.69 -12.71 -8.63
CA ILE A 273 7.42 -11.27 -8.72
C ILE A 273 6.31 -11.08 -9.75
N SER A 274 5.08 -10.84 -9.30
CA SER A 274 3.93 -10.84 -10.19
C SER A 274 2.81 -9.86 -9.86
N GLY A 275 2.00 -9.43 -10.83
CA GLY A 275 0.87 -8.51 -10.56
C GLY A 275 1.24 -7.11 -10.08
N ASN A 276 2.53 -6.77 -9.95
CA ASN A 276 2.95 -5.46 -9.44
C ASN A 276 2.81 -4.39 -10.53
N TYR A 277 2.53 -3.17 -10.11
CA TYR A 277 2.61 -1.97 -10.93
C TYR A 277 3.84 -1.16 -10.53
N LEU A 278 4.84 -1.11 -11.41
CA LEU A 278 6.08 -0.38 -11.19
C LEU A 278 6.15 0.81 -12.14
N HIS A 279 6.14 2.03 -11.59
CA HIS A 279 6.11 3.24 -12.41
C HIS A 279 6.89 4.43 -11.86
N ASP A 280 7.04 5.48 -12.67
CA ASP A 280 7.70 6.75 -12.33
C ASP A 280 9.10 6.55 -11.71
N GLY A 281 9.93 5.79 -12.42
CA GLY A 281 11.17 5.26 -11.84
C GLY A 281 12.31 5.06 -12.83
N VAL A 282 13.33 4.31 -12.40
CA VAL A 282 14.52 4.02 -13.22
C VAL A 282 14.48 2.61 -13.80
N TYR A 283 14.79 1.59 -12.99
CA TYR A 283 14.58 0.19 -13.38
C TYR A 283 13.32 -0.38 -12.73
N GLY A 284 12.66 -1.32 -13.39
CA GLY A 284 11.56 -2.07 -12.78
C GLY A 284 12.10 -3.09 -11.78
N VAL A 285 12.48 -4.27 -12.28
CA VAL A 285 13.15 -5.33 -11.52
C VAL A 285 14.65 -5.34 -11.82
N LEU A 286 15.48 -5.30 -10.77
CA LEU A 286 16.93 -5.41 -10.83
C LEU A 286 17.43 -6.70 -10.18
N VAL A 287 17.98 -7.59 -11.00
CA VAL A 287 18.69 -8.80 -10.57
C VAL A 287 20.19 -8.59 -10.73
N SER A 288 20.87 -8.36 -9.60
CA SER A 288 22.24 -7.85 -9.59
C SER A 288 23.15 -8.63 -8.63
N ALA A 289 24.46 -8.39 -8.72
CA ALA A 289 25.49 -8.86 -7.77
C ALA A 289 26.70 -7.95 -7.80
N VAL A 290 26.47 -6.64 -7.82
CA VAL A 290 27.55 -5.68 -7.97
C VAL A 290 28.48 -5.79 -6.76
N GLY A 291 29.76 -6.05 -7.03
CA GLY A 291 30.79 -6.21 -5.99
C GLY A 291 31.08 -7.65 -5.57
N ASN A 292 30.23 -8.63 -5.89
CA ASN A 292 30.52 -10.04 -5.62
C ASN A 292 29.83 -11.00 -6.62
N PRO A 293 30.54 -11.45 -7.67
CA PRO A 293 29.94 -12.29 -8.71
C PRO A 293 29.63 -13.73 -8.27
N ALA A 294 30.06 -14.15 -7.07
CA ALA A 294 29.94 -15.53 -6.61
C ALA A 294 28.56 -15.87 -6.03
N TYR A 295 27.73 -14.88 -5.70
CA TYR A 295 26.40 -15.14 -5.17
C TYR A 295 25.51 -15.83 -6.21
N LEU A 296 24.63 -16.71 -5.74
CA LEU A 296 23.64 -17.39 -6.56
C LEU A 296 22.39 -16.51 -6.76
N ARG A 297 21.81 -16.56 -7.96
CA ARG A 297 20.52 -15.97 -8.30
C ARG A 297 19.74 -17.01 -9.06
N GLU A 298 18.95 -17.80 -8.34
CA GLU A 298 18.33 -19.00 -8.89
C GLU A 298 16.82 -18.93 -8.81
N ASN A 299 16.15 -19.34 -9.89
CA ASN A 299 14.70 -19.44 -9.94
C ASN A 299 14.00 -18.10 -9.62
N ILE A 300 14.34 -17.06 -10.39
CA ILE A 300 13.75 -15.73 -10.29
C ILE A 300 12.69 -15.59 -11.40
N ILE A 301 11.42 -15.58 -11.03
CA ILE A 301 10.29 -15.56 -11.96
C ILE A 301 9.63 -14.19 -11.87
N VAL A 302 9.49 -13.51 -13.01
CA VAL A 302 8.91 -12.16 -13.11
C VAL A 302 7.82 -12.18 -14.17
N HIS A 303 6.56 -12.08 -13.77
CA HIS A 303 5.45 -12.22 -14.71
C HIS A 303 4.19 -11.44 -14.32
N ASP A 304 3.28 -11.17 -15.26
CA ASP A 304 2.03 -10.46 -14.99
C ASP A 304 2.21 -9.08 -14.31
N ASN A 305 3.38 -8.44 -14.42
CA ASN A 305 3.60 -7.09 -13.89
C ASN A 305 3.32 -6.03 -14.97
N VAL A 306 3.04 -4.81 -14.53
CA VAL A 306 2.93 -3.62 -15.38
C VAL A 306 4.12 -2.70 -15.10
N PHE A 307 4.87 -2.37 -16.15
CA PHE A 307 6.01 -1.44 -16.10
C PHE A 307 5.69 -0.20 -16.93
N ASP A 308 5.67 0.97 -16.29
CA ASP A 308 5.24 2.23 -16.91
C ASP A 308 6.19 3.37 -16.54
N ASP A 309 6.36 4.37 -17.41
CA ASP A 309 7.22 5.55 -17.22
C ASP A 309 8.57 5.27 -16.50
N LEU A 310 9.29 4.25 -16.99
CA LEU A 310 10.62 3.90 -16.49
C LEU A 310 11.71 4.47 -17.39
N THR A 311 12.62 5.24 -16.81
CA THR A 311 13.70 5.90 -17.55
C THR A 311 14.79 4.95 -18.05
N ALA A 312 14.81 3.68 -17.59
CA ALA A 312 15.76 2.66 -18.06
C ALA A 312 15.05 1.43 -18.64
N SER A 313 14.94 0.33 -17.88
CA SER A 313 14.30 -0.89 -18.38
C SER A 313 13.43 -1.60 -17.35
N ALA A 314 12.42 -2.30 -17.84
CA ALA A 314 11.52 -3.13 -17.04
C ALA A 314 12.30 -4.22 -16.28
N LEU A 315 13.25 -4.88 -16.96
CA LEU A 315 14.14 -5.86 -16.34
C LEU A 315 15.61 -5.52 -16.59
N LYS A 316 16.41 -5.55 -15.53
CA LYS A 316 17.87 -5.59 -15.63
C LYS A 316 18.44 -6.83 -14.97
N VAL A 317 19.24 -7.58 -15.73
CA VAL A 317 20.00 -8.74 -15.24
C VAL A 317 21.46 -8.55 -15.65
N ASP A 318 22.32 -8.16 -14.70
CA ASP A 318 23.72 -7.84 -15.02
C ASP A 318 24.72 -8.91 -14.56
N ARG A 319 24.25 -9.99 -13.92
CA ARG A 319 25.05 -11.12 -13.44
C ARG A 319 24.40 -12.44 -13.79
N PRO A 320 25.16 -13.57 -13.78
CA PRO A 320 24.58 -14.89 -13.99
C PRO A 320 23.42 -15.12 -13.02
N ALA A 321 22.26 -15.46 -13.58
CA ALA A 321 21.03 -15.73 -12.88
C ALA A 321 20.21 -16.77 -13.66
N SER A 322 19.32 -17.50 -12.99
CA SER A 322 18.32 -18.36 -13.63
C SER A 322 16.91 -17.92 -13.29
N GLY A 323 16.00 -18.09 -14.24
CA GLY A 323 14.66 -17.53 -14.11
C GLY A 323 13.93 -17.31 -15.42
N SER A 324 12.82 -16.58 -15.35
CA SER A 324 12.02 -16.21 -16.51
C SER A 324 11.38 -14.83 -16.35
N PHE A 325 11.18 -14.15 -17.47
CA PHE A 325 10.47 -12.87 -17.56
C PHE A 325 9.46 -12.92 -18.71
N TYR A 326 8.16 -12.97 -18.40
CA TYR A 326 7.10 -13.26 -19.38
C TYR A 326 5.74 -12.74 -18.90
N ASP A 327 4.77 -12.62 -19.81
CA ASP A 327 3.40 -12.15 -19.55
C ASP A 327 3.31 -10.78 -18.84
N ASN A 328 4.35 -9.96 -18.93
CA ASN A 328 4.33 -8.59 -18.41
C ASN A 328 3.75 -7.62 -19.45
N VAL A 329 3.18 -6.53 -18.96
CA VAL A 329 2.80 -5.36 -19.75
C VAL A 329 3.84 -4.26 -19.56
N ILE A 330 4.38 -3.76 -20.66
CA ILE A 330 5.50 -2.80 -20.64
C ILE A 330 5.11 -1.61 -21.51
N ASP A 331 5.16 -0.40 -20.97
CA ASP A 331 4.94 0.81 -21.76
C ASP A 331 5.88 0.86 -22.97
N SER A 332 5.38 1.34 -24.11
CA SER A 332 6.12 1.30 -25.38
C SER A 332 7.39 2.17 -25.39
N SER A 333 7.49 3.14 -24.47
CA SER A 333 8.70 3.94 -24.23
C SER A 333 9.73 3.26 -23.33
N VAL A 334 9.34 2.22 -22.59
CA VAL A 334 10.20 1.50 -21.66
C VAL A 334 10.94 0.37 -22.36
N SER A 335 12.27 0.34 -22.24
CA SER A 335 13.04 -0.78 -22.75
C SER A 335 12.73 -2.06 -21.96
N THR A 336 12.47 -3.17 -22.62
CA THR A 336 12.17 -4.44 -21.92
C THR A 336 13.35 -4.92 -21.07
N LEU A 337 14.56 -4.92 -21.63
CA LEU A 337 15.70 -5.65 -21.04
C LEU A 337 17.01 -4.87 -21.10
N THR A 338 17.72 -4.84 -19.97
CA THR A 338 19.15 -4.55 -19.91
C THR A 338 19.91 -5.80 -19.45
N MET A 339 20.60 -6.48 -20.37
CA MET A 339 21.37 -7.69 -20.08
C MET A 339 22.65 -7.75 -20.92
N PRO A 340 23.84 -7.97 -20.32
CA PRO A 340 25.07 -8.15 -21.09
C PRO A 340 25.02 -9.43 -21.95
N ALA A 341 25.57 -9.37 -23.17
CA ALA A 341 25.58 -10.51 -24.10
C ALA A 341 26.21 -11.79 -23.52
N ALA A 342 27.23 -11.65 -22.67
CA ALA A 342 27.87 -12.78 -21.99
C ALA A 342 26.98 -13.46 -20.95
N ILE A 343 26.00 -12.74 -20.39
CA ILE A 343 24.98 -13.30 -19.50
C ILE A 343 23.87 -13.93 -20.35
N ALA A 344 23.39 -13.22 -21.37
CA ALA A 344 22.37 -13.74 -22.29
C ALA A 344 22.80 -15.07 -22.95
N ALA A 345 24.06 -15.19 -23.37
CA ALA A 345 24.60 -16.40 -24.00
C ALA A 345 24.58 -17.66 -23.11
N GLN A 346 24.37 -17.52 -21.80
CA GLN A 346 24.27 -18.66 -20.88
C GLN A 346 22.91 -19.36 -20.97
N ASN A 347 21.88 -18.69 -21.51
CA ASN A 347 20.52 -19.23 -21.68
C ASN A 347 19.90 -19.78 -20.39
N THR A 348 20.26 -19.21 -19.23
CA THR A 348 19.74 -19.62 -17.92
C THR A 348 18.54 -18.76 -17.49
N PHE A 349 18.35 -17.60 -18.10
CA PHE A 349 17.26 -16.67 -17.81
C PHE A 349 16.47 -16.42 -19.10
N SER A 350 15.24 -16.94 -19.19
CA SER A 350 14.43 -16.86 -20.42
C SER A 350 13.60 -15.58 -20.45
N ILE A 351 13.56 -14.92 -21.61
CA ILE A 351 12.63 -13.82 -21.88
C ILE A 351 11.52 -14.38 -22.76
N GLY A 352 10.32 -14.48 -22.21
CA GLY A 352 9.12 -14.95 -22.91
C GLY A 352 8.35 -13.83 -23.60
N GLU A 353 7.12 -14.13 -23.99
CA GLU A 353 6.20 -13.14 -24.55
C GLU A 353 5.90 -12.04 -23.52
N ASN A 354 5.90 -10.79 -23.95
CA ASN A 354 5.50 -9.64 -23.14
C ASN A 354 4.71 -8.70 -24.07
N LYS A 355 3.78 -7.93 -23.51
CA LYS A 355 2.87 -7.08 -24.27
C LYS A 355 3.21 -5.62 -24.02
N THR A 356 2.93 -4.78 -25.01
CA THR A 356 2.86 -3.33 -24.76
C THR A 356 1.52 -2.97 -24.11
N LEU A 357 1.44 -1.79 -23.49
CA LEU A 357 0.16 -1.27 -22.97
C LEU A 357 -0.93 -1.25 -24.06
N GLU A 358 -0.58 -0.84 -25.28
CA GLU A 358 -1.52 -0.77 -26.41
C GLU A 358 -1.97 -2.17 -26.86
N GLN A 359 -1.08 -3.17 -26.81
CA GLN A 359 -1.43 -4.56 -27.12
C GLN A 359 -2.35 -5.16 -26.06
N ALA A 360 -2.06 -4.91 -24.78
CA ALA A 360 -2.94 -5.33 -23.69
C ALA A 360 -4.33 -4.68 -23.81
N GLN A 361 -4.38 -3.38 -24.14
CA GLN A 361 -5.64 -2.67 -24.38
C GLN A 361 -6.40 -3.24 -25.59
N ALA A 362 -5.72 -3.51 -26.70
CA ALA A 362 -6.36 -4.06 -27.90
C ALA A 362 -6.96 -5.47 -27.65
N GLU A 363 -6.34 -6.28 -26.79
CA GLU A 363 -6.88 -7.58 -26.38
C GLU A 363 -8.12 -7.42 -25.50
N LEU A 364 -8.13 -6.47 -24.56
CA LEU A 364 -9.31 -6.12 -23.76
C LEU A 364 -10.46 -5.66 -24.67
N ASP A 365 -10.19 -4.75 -25.60
CA ASP A 365 -11.18 -4.24 -26.55
C ASP A 365 -11.76 -5.37 -27.43
N SER A 366 -10.90 -6.32 -27.84
CA SER A 366 -11.30 -7.48 -28.65
C SER A 366 -12.13 -8.49 -27.86
N ALA A 367 -11.82 -8.68 -26.58
CA ALA A 367 -12.58 -9.51 -25.66
C ALA A 367 -13.97 -8.90 -25.37
N ALA A 368 -14.05 -7.57 -25.23
CA ALA A 368 -15.31 -6.85 -25.08
C ALA A 368 -16.18 -6.92 -26.36
N GLY A 369 -15.57 -6.80 -27.54
CA GLY A 369 -16.27 -6.86 -28.83
C GLY A 369 -16.91 -8.22 -29.14
N SER A 370 -16.38 -9.32 -28.59
CA SER A 370 -16.88 -10.68 -28.81
C SER A 370 -18.07 -11.08 -27.92
N ALA A 371 -18.43 -10.26 -26.92
CA ALA A 371 -19.61 -10.46 -26.08
C ALA A 371 -20.92 -9.86 -26.66
N SER A 372 -20.85 -9.14 -27.81
CA SER A 372 -21.99 -8.37 -28.36
C SER A 372 -22.73 -9.02 -29.54
N GLY A 373 -22.44 -10.28 -29.86
CA GLY A 373 -22.89 -10.91 -31.10
C GLY A 373 -23.78 -12.14 -30.95
N ASP A 374 -24.98 -12.03 -30.37
CA ASP A 374 -26.10 -12.90 -30.79
C ASP A 374 -27.48 -12.31 -30.48
N THR A 375 -28.09 -11.66 -31.48
CA THR A 375 -29.55 -11.53 -31.55
C THR A 375 -30.00 -11.86 -32.97
N SER A 376 -30.30 -13.14 -33.22
CA SER A 376 -31.25 -13.48 -34.28
C SER A 376 -32.31 -14.46 -33.76
N SER A 377 -33.53 -13.96 -33.82
CA SER A 377 -34.78 -14.59 -33.42
C SER A 377 -35.18 -15.75 -34.32
N SER A 378 -35.65 -16.86 -33.75
CA SER A 378 -36.86 -17.54 -34.24
C SER A 378 -37.52 -18.38 -33.13
N ASN A 379 -38.82 -18.12 -32.96
CA ASN A 379 -39.75 -18.83 -32.10
C ASN A 379 -40.05 -20.24 -32.63
N GLU A 380 -40.19 -21.24 -31.76
CA GLU A 380 -41.37 -22.14 -31.72
C GLU A 380 -41.44 -23.04 -30.46
N GLN A 381 -42.42 -22.71 -29.60
CA GLN A 381 -43.45 -23.54 -28.96
C GLN A 381 -43.16 -24.93 -28.29
N VAL A 382 -43.09 -24.87 -26.94
CA VAL A 382 -43.68 -25.72 -25.87
C VAL A 382 -44.29 -27.10 -26.18
N SER A 383 -43.80 -28.15 -25.49
CA SER A 383 -44.61 -29.15 -24.75
C SER A 383 -43.76 -29.99 -23.77
N SER A 384 -44.36 -30.42 -22.65
CA SER A 384 -43.81 -31.31 -21.60
C SER A 384 -44.93 -32.28 -21.12
N PRO A 385 -44.71 -33.31 -20.25
CA PRO A 385 -43.49 -34.06 -19.87
C PRO A 385 -43.68 -35.61 -19.80
N ALA A 386 -42.59 -36.37 -19.53
CA ALA A 386 -42.43 -37.56 -18.62
C ALA A 386 -41.31 -38.55 -19.12
N PRO A 387 -40.78 -39.48 -18.29
CA PRO A 387 -39.70 -39.28 -17.32
C PRO A 387 -38.42 -40.14 -17.55
N SER A 388 -37.37 -39.78 -16.81
CA SER A 388 -36.19 -40.56 -16.36
C SER A 388 -35.27 -41.24 -17.38
N VAL A 389 -34.02 -40.75 -17.48
CA VAL A 389 -32.76 -41.51 -17.23
C VAL A 389 -31.68 -40.49 -16.85
N GLU A 390 -31.00 -40.70 -15.72
CA GLU A 390 -29.80 -39.96 -15.31
C GLU A 390 -28.63 -40.25 -16.25
N THR A 391 -28.00 -39.19 -16.77
CA THR A 391 -26.65 -39.25 -17.33
C THR A 391 -25.99 -37.89 -17.05
N PRO A 392 -24.74 -37.82 -16.54
CA PRO A 392 -24.19 -36.59 -16.00
C PRO A 392 -24.10 -35.50 -17.07
N ALA A 393 -24.61 -34.32 -16.76
CA ALA A 393 -24.49 -33.14 -17.60
C ALA A 393 -23.02 -32.74 -17.73
N ALA A 394 -22.61 -32.47 -18.97
CA ALA A 394 -21.41 -31.70 -19.26
C ALA A 394 -21.48 -30.36 -18.52
N THR A 395 -20.41 -30.03 -17.80
CA THR A 395 -20.22 -28.72 -17.19
C THR A 395 -20.31 -27.64 -18.27
N VAL A 396 -21.34 -26.81 -18.18
CA VAL A 396 -21.41 -25.52 -18.86
C VAL A 396 -20.16 -24.72 -18.44
N PRO A 397 -19.40 -24.09 -19.36
CA PRO A 397 -18.36 -23.18 -18.95
C PRO A 397 -19.02 -22.04 -18.18
N ALA A 398 -18.60 -21.83 -16.93
CA ALA A 398 -18.99 -20.65 -16.18
C ALA A 398 -18.61 -19.42 -17.02
N ALA A 399 -19.58 -18.54 -17.27
CA ALA A 399 -19.31 -17.24 -17.86
C ALA A 399 -18.24 -16.54 -17.02
N VAL A 400 -17.16 -16.10 -17.66
CA VAL A 400 -16.12 -15.31 -17.01
C VAL A 400 -16.75 -13.96 -16.70
N VAL A 401 -17.11 -13.75 -15.44
CA VAL A 401 -17.53 -12.44 -14.93
C VAL A 401 -16.28 -11.55 -14.92
N PRO A 402 -16.30 -10.33 -15.49
CA PRO A 402 -15.22 -9.38 -15.36
C PRO A 402 -14.90 -9.16 -13.88
N LYS A 403 -13.64 -9.37 -13.48
CA LYS A 403 -13.23 -9.25 -12.07
C LYS A 403 -13.18 -7.80 -11.62
N ILE A 404 -12.93 -6.87 -12.55
CA ILE A 404 -13.13 -5.43 -12.42
C ILE A 404 -13.75 -4.91 -13.72
N ALA A 405 -14.64 -3.93 -13.62
CA ALA A 405 -15.32 -3.29 -14.74
C ALA A 405 -15.41 -1.78 -14.51
N ALA A 406 -14.79 -1.02 -15.40
CA ALA A 406 -14.97 0.42 -15.52
C ALA A 406 -16.24 0.70 -16.33
N VAL A 407 -17.00 1.73 -15.96
CA VAL A 407 -18.30 2.06 -16.54
C VAL A 407 -18.36 3.52 -16.90
N HIS A 408 -18.64 3.78 -18.18
CA HIS A 408 -18.66 5.11 -18.77
C HIS A 408 -19.40 6.17 -17.95
N ASP A 409 -18.69 7.27 -17.67
CA ASP A 409 -19.23 8.42 -16.96
C ASP A 409 -19.67 9.53 -17.90
N SER A 410 -20.64 10.32 -17.44
CA SER A 410 -21.18 11.42 -18.23
C SER A 410 -21.56 12.63 -17.39
N LEU A 411 -20.84 13.73 -17.59
CA LEU A 411 -21.18 15.05 -17.08
C LEU A 411 -21.90 15.87 -18.17
N LYS A 412 -23.11 16.36 -17.88
CA LYS A 412 -23.90 17.20 -18.79
C LYS A 412 -24.10 18.59 -18.19
N ILE A 413 -23.62 19.61 -18.90
CA ILE A 413 -23.65 21.00 -18.45
C ILE A 413 -24.53 21.81 -19.41
N SER A 414 -25.49 22.54 -18.85
CA SER A 414 -26.37 23.43 -19.62
C SER A 414 -26.62 24.78 -18.96
N THR A 415 -26.22 24.95 -17.71
CA THR A 415 -26.49 26.16 -16.91
C THR A 415 -25.25 26.50 -16.12
N ASP A 416 -24.76 27.73 -16.25
CA ASP A 416 -23.70 28.23 -15.39
C ASP A 416 -24.19 28.43 -13.95
N THR A 417 -23.51 27.78 -13.02
CA THR A 417 -23.78 27.83 -11.58
C THR A 417 -22.82 28.76 -10.84
N GLY A 418 -21.78 29.28 -11.51
CA GLY A 418 -20.71 30.04 -10.86
C GLY A 418 -19.82 29.22 -9.93
N SER A 419 -19.89 27.88 -9.98
CA SER A 419 -19.11 26.93 -9.19
C SER A 419 -18.74 25.69 -10.02
N ALA A 420 -17.83 24.87 -9.51
CA ALA A 420 -17.47 23.62 -10.16
C ALA A 420 -18.63 22.61 -10.18
N TYR A 421 -18.64 21.74 -11.19
CA TYR A 421 -19.54 20.59 -11.28
C TYR A 421 -18.84 19.37 -10.67
N HIS A 422 -19.56 18.56 -9.91
CA HIS A 422 -18.98 17.44 -9.16
C HIS A 422 -19.62 16.10 -9.55
N GLY A 423 -18.86 15.02 -9.34
CA GLY A 423 -19.29 13.64 -9.47
C GLY A 423 -18.18 12.71 -8.96
N ASN A 424 -18.38 11.40 -9.12
CA ASN A 424 -17.37 10.40 -8.77
C ASN A 424 -17.23 9.38 -9.92
N LEU A 425 -15.99 9.14 -10.37
CA LEU A 425 -15.66 8.24 -11.49
C LEU A 425 -15.80 6.75 -11.16
N LEU A 426 -15.81 6.40 -9.87
CA LEU A 426 -15.81 5.02 -9.41
C LEU A 426 -17.20 4.57 -8.90
N GLU A 427 -18.19 5.48 -8.89
CA GLU A 427 -19.52 5.23 -8.27
C GLU A 427 -20.31 4.12 -8.98
N ASN A 428 -20.14 4.01 -10.29
CA ASN A 428 -20.79 3.03 -11.17
C ASN A 428 -19.85 1.88 -11.59
N ASP A 429 -18.58 1.93 -11.19
CA ASP A 429 -17.61 0.87 -11.44
C ASP A 429 -17.84 -0.31 -10.50
N ASN A 430 -17.38 -1.50 -10.88
CA ASN A 430 -17.47 -2.67 -10.01
C ASN A 430 -16.21 -3.51 -10.01
N ALA A 431 -15.83 -4.02 -8.83
CA ALA A 431 -14.87 -5.10 -8.70
C ALA A 431 -15.45 -6.25 -7.87
N SER A 432 -15.13 -7.48 -8.25
CA SER A 432 -15.61 -8.70 -7.59
C SER A 432 -15.11 -8.82 -6.14
N ASN A 433 -14.00 -8.15 -5.81
CA ASN A 433 -13.45 -8.07 -4.46
C ASN A 433 -13.91 -6.81 -3.69
N GLY A 434 -14.67 -5.92 -4.33
CA GLY A 434 -15.14 -4.66 -3.75
C GLY A 434 -14.10 -3.53 -3.70
N THR A 435 -12.88 -3.75 -4.18
CA THR A 435 -11.81 -2.75 -4.23
C THR A 435 -11.78 -2.11 -5.61
N ILE A 436 -11.83 -0.78 -5.68
CA ILE A 436 -11.72 -0.03 -6.93
C ILE A 436 -10.82 1.17 -6.66
N LEU A 437 -9.71 1.26 -7.39
CA LEU A 437 -8.71 2.29 -7.21
C LEU A 437 -8.53 3.05 -8.52
N LEU A 438 -8.75 4.36 -8.51
CA LEU A 438 -8.44 5.22 -9.66
C LEU A 438 -6.92 5.36 -9.77
N ARG A 439 -6.33 4.80 -10.83
CA ARG A 439 -4.87 4.76 -11.03
C ARG A 439 -4.37 5.83 -11.97
N ARG A 440 -5.11 6.06 -13.06
CA ARG A 440 -4.78 7.07 -14.07
C ARG A 440 -6.00 7.85 -14.45
N PHE A 441 -5.77 9.11 -14.81
CA PHE A 441 -6.76 9.98 -15.40
C PHE A 441 -6.08 10.82 -16.47
N GLY A 442 -6.57 10.73 -17.71
CA GLY A 442 -5.81 11.07 -18.90
C GLY A 442 -4.52 10.25 -19.03
N ASP A 443 -3.47 10.90 -19.50
CA ASP A 443 -2.15 10.29 -19.66
C ASP A 443 -1.30 10.34 -18.39
N SER A 444 -1.88 10.64 -17.22
CA SER A 444 -1.14 10.84 -15.98
C SER A 444 -1.68 10.00 -14.83
N ALA A 445 -0.79 9.62 -13.91
CA ALA A 445 -1.18 8.92 -12.69
C ALA A 445 -1.98 9.86 -11.76
N VAL A 446 -2.93 9.28 -11.01
CA VAL A 446 -3.65 9.99 -9.95
C VAL A 446 -2.99 9.64 -8.63
N ASP A 447 -2.29 10.59 -8.04
CA ASP A 447 -1.66 10.42 -6.72
C ASP A 447 -2.62 10.87 -5.59
N LYS A 448 -2.15 10.80 -4.35
CA LYS A 448 -2.93 11.15 -3.14
C LYS A 448 -3.33 12.62 -3.01
N HIS A 449 -2.78 13.52 -3.84
CA HIS A 449 -3.15 14.93 -3.90
C HIS A 449 -4.14 15.22 -5.03
N GLY A 450 -4.60 14.17 -5.70
CA GLY A 450 -5.40 14.27 -6.89
C GLY A 450 -4.60 14.79 -8.10
N LEU A 451 -5.23 14.76 -9.26
CA LEU A 451 -4.65 15.19 -10.52
C LEU A 451 -5.51 16.28 -11.15
N THR A 452 -4.88 17.40 -11.55
CA THR A 452 -5.56 18.45 -12.30
C THR A 452 -5.15 18.42 -13.77
N LEU A 453 -6.11 18.24 -14.67
CA LEU A 453 -5.91 18.34 -16.12
C LEU A 453 -6.64 19.55 -16.70
N THR A 454 -5.97 20.25 -17.61
CA THR A 454 -6.60 21.31 -18.41
C THR A 454 -7.20 20.70 -19.67
N GLY A 455 -8.52 20.63 -19.73
CA GLY A 455 -9.29 20.18 -20.88
C GLY A 455 -9.44 21.23 -21.97
N LYS A 456 -10.15 20.84 -23.03
CA LYS A 456 -10.50 21.68 -24.18
C LYS A 456 -11.49 22.79 -23.81
N TYR A 457 -12.43 22.54 -22.90
CA TYR A 457 -13.46 23.54 -22.53
C TYR A 457 -13.45 23.91 -21.04
N GLY A 458 -12.59 23.28 -20.25
CA GLY A 458 -12.51 23.52 -18.81
C GLY A 458 -11.24 22.99 -18.18
N VAL A 459 -11.26 22.88 -16.86
CA VAL A 459 -10.23 22.26 -16.02
C VAL A 459 -10.91 21.25 -15.12
N ILE A 460 -10.35 20.06 -15.00
CA ILE A 460 -10.85 19.00 -14.14
C ILE A 460 -9.79 18.64 -13.10
N HIS A 461 -10.22 18.49 -11.87
CA HIS A 461 -9.44 17.93 -10.77
C HIS A 461 -10.10 16.63 -10.33
N VAL A 462 -9.33 15.55 -10.21
CA VAL A 462 -9.82 14.24 -9.74
C VAL A 462 -9.01 13.80 -8.54
N GLU A 463 -9.66 13.22 -7.55
CA GLU A 463 -9.05 12.62 -6.37
C GLU A 463 -8.89 11.10 -6.59
N SER A 464 -8.04 10.45 -5.80
CA SER A 464 -7.75 9.02 -5.94
C SER A 464 -8.93 8.09 -5.60
N ASP A 465 -9.95 8.60 -4.90
CA ASP A 465 -11.22 7.90 -4.61
C ASP A 465 -12.29 8.12 -5.69
N GLY A 466 -11.94 8.77 -6.80
CA GLY A 466 -12.84 9.03 -7.92
C GLY A 466 -13.56 10.35 -7.87
N ASP A 467 -13.60 11.05 -6.72
CA ASP A 467 -14.28 12.33 -6.62
C ASP A 467 -13.63 13.34 -7.58
N TYR A 468 -14.44 14.03 -8.37
CA TYR A 468 -13.93 15.04 -9.29
C TYR A 468 -14.67 16.36 -9.19
N SER A 469 -13.98 17.42 -9.60
CA SER A 469 -14.55 18.74 -9.85
C SER A 469 -14.15 19.22 -11.24
N TYR A 470 -15.13 19.68 -12.03
CA TYR A 470 -14.93 20.23 -13.37
C TYR A 470 -15.37 21.69 -13.39
N THR A 471 -14.49 22.59 -13.80
CA THR A 471 -14.79 24.02 -13.97
C THR A 471 -14.74 24.38 -15.45
N VAL A 472 -15.86 24.90 -15.98
CA VAL A 472 -15.93 25.42 -17.36
C VAL A 472 -15.11 26.69 -17.47
N ASP A 473 -14.25 26.78 -18.50
CA ASP A 473 -13.57 28.02 -18.86
C ASP A 473 -14.41 28.78 -19.89
N ALA A 474 -15.15 29.79 -19.45
CA ALA A 474 -16.04 30.58 -20.30
C ALA A 474 -15.30 31.26 -21.47
N ALA A 475 -14.01 31.57 -21.32
CA ALA A 475 -13.22 32.14 -22.41
C ALA A 475 -12.99 31.11 -23.53
N LYS A 476 -12.87 29.82 -23.20
CA LYS A 476 -12.77 28.72 -24.19
C LYS A 476 -14.10 28.42 -24.90
N LEU A 477 -15.22 28.87 -24.35
CA LEU A 477 -16.54 28.78 -24.99
C LEU A 477 -16.90 30.01 -25.84
N ALA A 478 -16.15 31.11 -25.72
CA ALA A 478 -16.42 32.35 -26.43
C ALA A 478 -16.43 32.13 -27.95
N GLY A 479 -17.56 32.48 -28.59
CA GLY A 479 -17.75 32.33 -30.04
C GLY A 479 -18.16 30.93 -30.50
N LEU A 480 -18.33 29.97 -29.59
CA LEU A 480 -18.94 28.67 -29.88
C LEU A 480 -20.48 28.74 -29.72
N SER A 481 -21.19 27.80 -30.34
CA SER A 481 -22.65 27.64 -30.23
C SER A 481 -23.04 26.16 -30.35
N GLY A 482 -24.24 25.80 -29.91
CA GLY A 482 -24.72 24.42 -29.93
C GLY A 482 -24.12 23.52 -28.84
N LYS A 483 -24.01 22.21 -29.12
CA LYS A 483 -23.45 21.22 -28.18
C LYS A 483 -21.99 20.94 -28.51
N VAL A 484 -21.14 20.97 -27.49
CA VAL A 484 -19.72 20.57 -27.57
C VAL A 484 -19.42 19.50 -26.53
N SER A 485 -18.44 18.64 -26.81
CA SER A 485 -18.03 17.58 -25.89
C SER A 485 -16.51 17.38 -25.85
N GLU A 486 -16.00 16.94 -24.71
CA GLU A 486 -14.64 16.45 -24.51
C GLU A 486 -14.65 15.17 -23.66
N PHE A 487 -13.54 14.44 -23.66
CA PHE A 487 -13.43 13.13 -23.02
C PHE A 487 -12.11 13.04 -22.24
N PHE A 488 -12.14 12.43 -21.08
CA PHE A 488 -10.96 12.07 -20.29
C PHE A 488 -10.98 10.56 -20.05
N GLN A 489 -9.96 9.85 -20.48
CA GLN A 489 -9.84 8.42 -20.15
C GLN A 489 -9.43 8.25 -18.70
N TYR A 490 -9.83 7.14 -18.08
CA TYR A 490 -9.37 6.78 -16.76
C TYR A 490 -9.10 5.28 -16.67
N LYS A 491 -8.24 4.90 -15.72
CA LYS A 491 -7.84 3.51 -15.47
C LYS A 491 -8.08 3.17 -14.03
N ILE A 492 -8.76 2.07 -13.78
CA ILE A 492 -9.03 1.52 -12.44
C ILE A 492 -8.29 0.21 -12.24
N SER A 493 -8.06 -0.15 -10.98
CA SER A 493 -7.48 -1.42 -10.55
C SER A 493 -8.23 -1.96 -9.34
N ASP A 494 -8.34 -3.28 -9.25
CA ASP A 494 -8.95 -3.95 -8.09
C ASP A 494 -7.96 -4.17 -6.94
N GLY A 495 -6.76 -3.58 -7.02
CA GLY A 495 -5.68 -3.86 -6.07
C GLY A 495 -5.04 -5.24 -6.26
N ALA A 496 -5.41 -5.98 -7.31
CA ALA A 496 -4.70 -7.13 -7.83
C ALA A 496 -4.21 -6.83 -9.26
N SER A 497 -3.77 -7.85 -10.01
CA SER A 497 -3.33 -7.72 -11.40
C SER A 497 -4.40 -7.29 -12.41
N HIS A 498 -5.66 -7.10 -11.99
CA HIS A 498 -6.74 -6.73 -12.90
C HIS A 498 -6.89 -5.20 -12.97
N ILE A 499 -7.00 -4.73 -14.19
CA ILE A 499 -7.18 -3.33 -14.54
C ILE A 499 -8.32 -3.22 -15.54
N ASP A 500 -9.05 -2.11 -15.50
CA ASP A 500 -9.99 -1.75 -16.55
C ASP A 500 -9.92 -0.25 -16.87
N THR A 501 -10.39 0.13 -18.05
CA THR A 501 -10.35 1.50 -18.55
C THR A 501 -11.70 1.93 -19.10
N ASP A 502 -12.12 3.14 -18.80
CA ASP A 502 -13.21 3.81 -19.50
C ASP A 502 -12.92 5.32 -19.54
N SER A 503 -13.95 6.15 -19.63
CA SER A 503 -13.83 7.57 -19.86
C SER A 503 -14.99 8.35 -19.25
N LEU A 504 -14.66 9.57 -18.84
CA LEU A 504 -15.62 10.62 -18.52
C LEU A 504 -15.91 11.45 -19.77
N SER A 505 -17.16 11.43 -20.23
CA SER A 505 -17.67 12.36 -21.24
C SER A 505 -18.19 13.65 -20.60
N VAL A 506 -17.60 14.80 -20.95
CA VAL A 506 -18.14 16.11 -20.58
C VAL A 506 -18.85 16.72 -21.78
N SER A 507 -20.16 16.96 -21.67
CA SER A 507 -20.99 17.55 -22.72
C SER A 507 -21.58 18.88 -22.27
N ILE A 508 -21.31 19.95 -23.03
CA ILE A 508 -21.74 21.32 -22.72
C ILE A 508 -22.72 21.80 -23.80
N ASN A 509 -23.91 22.24 -23.39
CA ASN A 509 -24.81 23.02 -24.24
C ASN A 509 -24.43 24.51 -24.12
N VAL A 510 -23.66 25.00 -25.09
CA VAL A 510 -23.05 26.34 -25.06
C VAL A 510 -24.11 27.44 -25.11
N ASP A 511 -25.17 27.26 -25.90
CA ASP A 511 -26.23 28.26 -26.04
C ASP A 511 -26.98 28.47 -24.71
N ALA A 512 -27.29 27.36 -24.03
CA ALA A 512 -27.95 27.40 -22.72
C ALA A 512 -27.01 27.94 -21.63
N PHE A 513 -25.73 27.52 -21.64
CA PHE A 513 -24.72 27.97 -20.69
C PHE A 513 -24.50 29.48 -20.78
N HIS A 514 -24.29 30.03 -21.98
CA HIS A 514 -24.17 31.48 -22.20
C HIS A 514 -25.41 32.25 -21.75
N GLY A 515 -26.61 31.74 -22.03
CA GLY A 515 -27.87 32.36 -21.61
C GLY A 515 -27.98 32.49 -20.08
N SER A 516 -27.58 31.44 -19.34
CA SER A 516 -27.52 31.48 -17.88
C SER A 516 -26.38 32.32 -17.31
N HIS A 517 -25.20 32.28 -17.94
CA HIS A 517 -24.01 33.01 -17.49
C HIS A 517 -24.23 34.53 -17.53
N ALA A 518 -24.87 35.04 -18.60
CA ALA A 518 -25.23 36.45 -18.70
C ALA A 518 -26.21 36.91 -17.59
N SER A 519 -27.04 35.99 -17.09
CA SER A 519 -27.99 36.27 -16.00
C SER A 519 -27.31 36.28 -14.62
N TYR A 520 -26.25 35.49 -14.45
CA TYR A 520 -25.46 35.42 -13.21
C TYR A 520 -24.49 36.61 -13.05
N VAL A 521 -23.85 37.08 -14.14
CA VAL A 521 -22.88 38.19 -14.11
C VAL A 521 -23.56 39.57 -13.98
N LEU A 522 -24.88 39.65 -14.20
CA LEU A 522 -25.69 40.87 -14.06
C LEU A 522 -26.45 40.97 -12.72
N ALA A 523 -26.38 39.93 -11.87
CA ALA A 523 -26.92 39.91 -10.51
C ALA A 523 -25.80 40.18 -9.49
#